data_AF-A0A2G9P1H6-F1
#
_entry.id   AF-A0A2G9P1H6-F1
#
_cell.length_a   1.000
_cell.length_b   1.000
_cell.length_c   1.000
_cell.angle_alpha   90.00
_cell.angle_beta   90.00
_cell.angle_gamma   90.00
#
_symmetry.space_group_name_H-M   'P 1'
#
loop_
_entity.id
_entity.type
_entity.pdbx_description
1 polymer ?
#
loop_
_entity_poly.entity_id
_entity_poly.type
_entity_poly.pdbx_seq_one_letter_code
_entity_poly.pdbx_strand_id
1 'polypeptide(L)'
;MKKTVVTEYEIPTWIKNNAGWWADGKIDDNSFVQGIQFLIKEKIMNIPSTQNSGTSSDEIPSWIKNNAKWWADGKIDDNSFVQGIQFLVKS
;
A
#
# COMPACT_ATOMS: atom_id res chain seq x y z
N MET A 1 -26.03 1.92 24.57
CA MET A 1 -24.60 1.54 24.53
C MET A 1 -24.10 1.73 23.11
N LYS A 2 -23.00 2.48 22.92
CA LYS A 2 -22.45 2.77 21.59
C LYS A 2 -21.96 1.47 20.96
N LYS A 3 -22.47 1.09 19.78
CA LYS A 3 -21.81 0.09 18.94
C LYS A 3 -20.51 0.74 18.48
N THR A 4 -19.38 0.25 18.98
CA THR A 4 -18.10 0.53 18.36
C THR A 4 -18.13 -0.17 17.01
N VAL A 5 -18.44 0.57 15.95
CA VAL A 5 -18.23 0.08 14.59
C VAL A 5 -16.72 0.16 14.38
N VAL A 6 -16.02 -0.93 14.69
CA VAL A 6 -14.68 -1.15 14.13
C VAL A 6 -14.93 -1.42 12.65
N THR A 7 -14.95 -0.37 11.82
CA THR A 7 -14.73 -0.54 10.39
C THR A 7 -13.26 -0.85 10.23
N GLU A 8 -12.91 -2.11 10.41
CA GLU A 8 -11.69 -2.68 9.87
C GLU A 8 -11.84 -2.53 8.36
N TYR A 9 -11.31 -1.44 7.80
CA TYR A 9 -11.26 -1.26 6.35
C TYR A 9 -10.21 -2.27 5.86
N GLU A 10 -10.62 -3.54 5.76
CA GLU A 10 -9.80 -4.60 5.21
C GLU A 10 -9.38 -4.20 3.80
N ILE A 11 -8.08 -4.26 3.52
CA ILE A 11 -7.58 -3.91 2.21
C ILE A 11 -8.17 -4.93 1.21
N PRO A 12 -8.85 -4.49 0.14
CA PRO A 12 -9.45 -5.42 -0.81
C PRO A 12 -8.43 -6.39 -1.39
N THR A 13 -8.81 -7.66 -1.51
CA THR A 13 -7.94 -8.75 -2.00
C THR A 13 -7.38 -8.49 -3.41
N TRP A 14 -8.07 -7.72 -4.25
CA TRP A 14 -7.56 -7.34 -5.57
C TRP A 14 -6.28 -6.48 -5.49
N ILE A 15 -6.11 -5.68 -4.43
CA ILE A 15 -4.88 -4.91 -4.19
C ILE A 15 -3.73 -5.86 -3.85
N LYS A 16 -4.02 -6.89 -3.05
CA LYS A 16 -3.05 -7.93 -2.69
C LYS A 16 -2.52 -8.65 -3.93
N ASN A 17 -3.40 -8.92 -4.90
CA ASN A 17 -3.00 -9.45 -6.20
C ASN A 17 -2.13 -8.46 -6.99
N ASN A 18 -2.51 -7.17 -7.01
CA ASN A 18 -1.72 -6.14 -7.68
C ASN A 18 -0.32 -5.99 -7.05
N ALA A 19 -0.19 -6.09 -5.72
CA ALA A 19 1.10 -6.08 -5.03
C ALA A 19 1.98 -7.27 -5.44
N GLY A 20 1.39 -8.46 -5.57
CA GLY A 20 2.09 -9.64 -6.09
C GLY A 20 2.54 -9.46 -7.53
N TRP A 21 1.67 -8.94 -8.40
CA TRP A 21 2.02 -8.64 -9.80
C TRP A 21 3.10 -7.58 -9.91
N TRP A 22 3.08 -6.57 -9.04
CA TRP A 22 4.10 -5.53 -9.00
C TRP A 22 5.45 -6.09 -8.57
N ALA A 23 5.47 -6.91 -7.52
CA ALA A 23 6.67 -7.58 -7.05
C ALA A 23 7.27 -8.55 -8.09
N ASP A 24 6.41 -9.17 -8.91
CA ASP A 24 6.81 -10.04 -10.03
C ASP A 24 7.21 -9.24 -11.29
N GLY A 25 7.11 -7.91 -11.28
CA GLY A 25 7.38 -7.05 -12.45
C GLY A 25 6.34 -7.14 -13.58
N LYS A 26 5.16 -7.69 -13.28
CA LYS A 26 4.03 -7.80 -14.24
C LYS A 26 3.26 -6.49 -14.38
N ILE A 27 3.27 -5.64 -13.35
CA ILE A 27 2.81 -4.25 -13.43
C ILE A 27 3.96 -3.32 -13.07
N ASP A 28 3.97 -2.13 -13.69
CA ASP A 28 5.00 -1.13 -13.44
C ASP A 28 4.76 -0.35 -12.14
N ASP A 29 5.79 0.39 -11.72
CA ASP A 29 5.78 1.19 -10.50
C ASP A 29 4.64 2.23 -10.52
N ASN A 30 4.40 2.84 -11.68
CA ASN A 30 3.33 3.84 -11.84
C ASN A 30 1.94 3.22 -11.65
N SER A 31 1.65 2.06 -12.25
CA SER A 31 0.37 1.37 -12.10
C SER A 31 0.11 0.97 -10.65
N PHE A 32 1.14 0.49 -9.95
CA PHE A 32 1.03 0.14 -8.54
C PHE A 32 0.76 1.37 -7.67
N VAL A 33 1.51 2.46 -7.86
CA VAL A 33 1.34 3.72 -7.12
C VAL A 33 -0.05 4.32 -7.33
N GLN A 34 -0.58 4.30 -8.56
CA GLN A 34 -1.94 4.76 -8.83
C GLN A 34 -3.00 3.96 -8.05
N GLY A 35 -2.82 2.63 -7.92
CA GLY A 35 -3.68 1.79 -7.09
C GLY A 35 -3.66 2.19 -5.61
N ILE A 36 -2.47 2.48 -5.06
CA ILE A 36 -2.33 2.96 -3.67
C ILE A 36 -2.98 4.34 -3.48
N GLN A 37 -2.76 5.27 -4.42
CA GLN A 37 -3.40 6.59 -4.38
C GLN A 37 -4.91 6.50 -4.39
N PHE A 38 -5.47 5.59 -5.20
CA PHE A 38 -6.91 5.30 -5.20
C PHE A 38 -7.40 4.83 -3.82
N LEU A 39 -6.70 3.90 -3.17
CA LEU A 39 -7.09 3.42 -1.84
C LEU A 39 -7.08 4.53 -0.77
N ILE A 40 -6.09 5.41 -0.82
CA ILE A 40 -6.01 6.57 0.08
C ILE A 40 -7.18 7.52 -0.17
N LYS A 41 -7.47 7.81 -1.44
CA LYS A 41 -8.57 8.69 -1.86
C LYS A 41 -9.94 8.14 -1.41
N GLU A 42 -10.16 6.85 -1.58
CA GLU A 42 -11.40 6.17 -1.16
C GLU A 42 -11.45 5.91 0.36
N LYS A 43 -10.43 6.34 1.12
CA LYS A 43 -10.30 6.16 2.58
C LYS A 43 -10.33 4.68 3.01
N ILE A 44 -9.99 3.77 2.10
CA ILE A 44 -9.81 2.34 2.37
C ILE A 44 -8.48 2.13 3.10
N MET A 45 -7.44 2.87 2.69
CA MET A 45 -6.14 2.87 3.36
C MET A 45 -5.90 4.22 4.03
N ASN A 46 -5.73 4.21 5.35
CA ASN A 46 -5.40 5.42 6.10
C ASN A 46 -3.87 5.55 6.26
N ILE A 47 -3.26 6.35 5.40
CA ILE A 47 -1.88 6.81 5.58
C ILE A 47 -1.97 8.18 6.27
N PRO A 48 -1.42 8.36 7.49
CA PRO A 48 -1.34 9.68 8.09
C PRO A 48 -0.61 10.58 7.10
N SER A 49 -1.32 11.59 6.59
CA SER A 49 -0.83 12.51 5.58
C SER A 49 0.41 13.22 6.09
N THR A 50 1.59 12.65 5.80
CA THR A 50 2.80 13.44 5.74
C THR A 50 2.73 14.17 4.43
N GLN A 51 2.61 15.50 4.53
CA GLN A 51 2.52 16.40 3.40
C GLN A 51 3.68 16.14 2.43
N ASN A 52 3.44 15.34 1.41
CA ASN A 52 4.15 15.36 0.14
C ASN A 52 3.30 14.61 -0.88
N SER A 53 2.49 15.38 -1.60
CA SER A 53 1.83 14.98 -2.85
C SER A 53 2.82 14.86 -4.01
N GLY A 54 4.07 14.48 -3.73
CA GLY A 54 5.12 14.31 -4.70
C GLY A 54 5.49 12.85 -4.77
N THR A 55 5.09 12.16 -5.83
CA THR A 55 5.95 11.13 -6.42
C THR A 55 7.18 11.88 -6.93
N SER A 56 8.08 12.28 -6.04
CA SER A 56 9.42 12.65 -6.48
C SER A 56 9.97 11.44 -7.21
N SER A 57 10.66 11.73 -8.30
CA SER A 57 11.24 10.80 -9.28
C SER A 57 12.32 9.88 -8.72
N ASP A 58 12.20 9.52 -7.44
CA ASP A 58 13.10 8.67 -6.69
C ASP A 58 12.59 7.25 -6.80
N GLU A 59 13.38 6.45 -7.52
CA GLU A 59 13.21 5.03 -7.77
C GLU A 59 12.66 4.30 -6.53
N ILE A 60 11.55 3.56 -6.68
CA ILE A 60 10.95 2.83 -5.56
C ILE A 60 11.97 1.82 -5.04
N PRO A 61 12.40 1.91 -3.76
CA PRO A 61 13.41 1.01 -3.23
C PRO A 61 12.98 -0.46 -3.34
N SER A 62 13.93 -1.33 -3.70
CA SER A 62 13.67 -2.77 -3.87
C SER A 62 13.09 -3.44 -2.63
N TRP A 63 13.36 -2.92 -1.42
CA TRP A 63 12.79 -3.48 -0.19
C TRP A 63 11.27 -3.28 -0.11
N ILE A 64 10.69 -2.24 -0.74
CA ILE A 64 9.23 -2.07 -0.84
C ILE A 64 8.64 -3.16 -1.72
N LYS A 65 9.30 -3.52 -2.84
CA LYS A 65 8.87 -4.64 -3.71
C LYS A 65 8.86 -5.96 -2.95
N ASN A 66 9.85 -6.19 -2.09
CA ASN A 66 9.87 -7.36 -1.21
C ASN A 66 8.70 -7.36 -0.22
N ASN A 67 8.36 -6.22 0.38
CA ASN A 67 7.20 -6.10 1.26
C ASN A 67 5.90 -6.39 0.52
N ALA A 68 5.73 -5.88 -0.72
CA ALA A 68 4.57 -6.19 -1.54
C ALA A 68 4.46 -7.69 -1.85
N LYS A 69 5.59 -8.37 -2.13
CA LYS A 69 5.63 -9.82 -2.29
C LYS A 69 5.21 -10.56 -1.03
N TRP A 70 5.79 -10.21 0.11
CA TRP A 70 5.47 -10.84 1.39
C TRP A 70 4.02 -10.62 1.78
N TRP A 71 3.48 -9.43 1.49
CA TRP A 71 2.09 -9.14 1.72
C TRP A 71 1.21 -10.00 0.82
N ALA A 72 1.48 -10.05 -0.50
CA ALA A 72 0.77 -10.91 -1.45
C ALA A 72 0.76 -12.39 -1.04
N ASP A 73 1.90 -12.90 -0.58
CA ASP A 73 2.07 -14.26 -0.07
C ASP A 73 1.41 -14.51 1.31
N GLY A 74 0.86 -13.47 1.96
CA GLY A 74 0.30 -13.56 3.31
C GLY A 74 1.33 -13.74 4.43
N LYS A 75 2.60 -13.44 4.15
CA LYS A 75 3.70 -13.51 5.13
C LYS A 75 3.76 -12.28 6.05
N ILE A 76 3.21 -11.15 5.61
CA ILE A 76 2.98 -9.97 6.45
C ILE A 76 1.51 -9.56 6.37
N ASP A 77 1.03 -8.90 7.42
CA ASP A 77 -0.33 -8.38 7.50
C ASP A 77 -0.48 -7.02 6.80
N ASP A 78 -1.73 -6.57 6.67
CA ASP A 78 -2.09 -5.29 6.04
C ASP A 78 -1.40 -4.11 6.74
N ASN A 79 -1.30 -4.15 8.07
CA ASN A 79 -0.68 -3.08 8.85
C ASN A 79 0.84 -2.97 8.57
N SER A 80 1.54 -4.11 8.52
CA SER A 80 2.96 -4.17 8.18
C SER A 80 3.24 -3.65 6.77
N PHE A 81 2.37 -4.01 5.81
CA PHE A 81 2.45 -3.49 4.45
C PHE A 81 2.23 -1.96 4.40
N VAL A 82 1.17 -1.47 5.05
CA VAL A 82 0.85 -0.03 5.11
C VAL A 82 1.98 0.79 5.75
N GLN A 83 2.63 0.27 6.81
CA GLN A 83 3.80 0.92 7.41
C GLN A 83 4.98 1.03 6.44
N GLY A 84 5.21 0.01 5.61
CA GLY A 84 6.21 0.06 4.55
C GLY A 84 5.92 1.17 3.52
N ILE A 85 4.66 1.28 3.09
CA ILE A 85 4.22 2.36 2.17
C ILE A 85 4.30 3.74 2.85
N GLN A 86 3.96 3.85 4.12
CA GLN A 86 4.14 5.10 4.89
C GLN A 86 5.59 5.57 4.90
N PHE A 87 6.54 4.65 5.01
CA PHE A 87 7.96 5.00 4.99
C PHE A 87 8.38 5.49 3.59
N LEU A 88 7.87 4.90 2.50
CA LEU A 88 8.10 5.40 1.14
C LEU A 88 7.64 6.85 0.97
N VAL A 89 6.47 7.21 1.50
CA VAL A 89 5.89 8.56 1.36
C VAL A 89 6.56 9.60 2.29
N LYS A 90 7.22 9.15 3.35
CA LYS A 90 7.95 10.00 4.30
C LYS A 90 9.39 10.31 3.88
N SER A 91 9.96 9.49 3.00
CA SER A 91 11.38 9.55 2.63
C SER A 91 11.67 10.63 1.60
#